data_AF-A0A936Q3U6-F1
#
_entry.id   AF-A0A936Q3U6-F1
#
_cell.length_a   1.000
_cell.length_b   1.000
_cell.length_c   1.000
_cell.angle_alpha   90.00
_cell.angle_beta   90.00
_cell.angle_gamma   90.00
#
_symmetry.space_group_name_H-M   'P 1'
#
loop_
_entity.id
_entity.type
_entity.pdbx_description
1 polymer ?
#
loop_
_entity_poly.entity_id
_entity_poly.type
_entity_poly.pdbx_seq_one_letter_code
_entity_poly.pdbx_strand_id
1 'polypeptide(L)' 'MAAEIVRFVREETVAVLIVGPPSRRGLFARLFPGIVDRLLSRADGFDLLVADAGGDEEP' A
#
# COMPACT_ATOMS: atom_id res chain seq x y z
N MET A 1 -5.45 8.05 -7.68
CA MET A 1 -5.51 7.51 -6.31
C MET A 1 -4.12 7.29 -5.70
N ALA A 2 -3.29 6.34 -6.17
CA ALA A 2 -1.93 6.16 -5.60
C ALA A 2 -1.07 7.44 -5.63
N ALA A 3 -1.11 8.21 -6.71
CA ALA A 3 -0.38 9.48 -6.83
C ALA A 3 -0.89 10.57 -5.85
N GLU A 4 -2.19 10.60 -5.57
CA GLU A 4 -2.80 11.51 -4.60
C GLU A 4 -2.37 11.15 -3.17
N ILE A 5 -2.33 9.85 -2.84
CA ILE A 5 -1.83 9.37 -1.55
C ILE A 5 -0.36 9.76 -1.37
N VAL A 6 0.49 9.58 -2.38
CA VAL A 6 1.91 9.98 -2.31
C VAL A 6 2.04 11.51 -2.17
N ARG A 7 1.21 12.30 -2.88
CA ARG A 7 1.22 13.76 -2.73
C ARG A 7 0.89 14.16 -1.30
N PHE A 8 -0.20 13.63 -0.75
CA PHE A 8 -0.63 13.88 0.62
C PHE A 8 0.45 13.51 1.64
N VAL A 9 1.05 12.32 1.52
CA VAL A 9 2.13 11.86 2.43
C VAL A 9 3.32 12.81 2.43
N ARG A 10 3.67 13.39 1.26
CA ARG A 10 4.76 14.36 1.15
C ARG A 10 4.38 15.73 1.69
N GLU A 11 3.18 16.23 1.38
CA GLU A 11 2.70 17.54 1.84
C GLU A 11 2.59 17.58 3.37
N GLU A 12 2.08 16.51 3.98
CA GLU A 12 1.87 16.41 5.42
C GLU A 12 3.07 15.84 6.20
N THR A 13 4.20 15.58 5.52
CA THR A 13 5.42 15.02 6.13
C THR A 13 5.15 13.74 6.95
N VAL A 14 4.34 12.84 6.40
CA VAL A 14 3.98 11.59 7.06
C VAL A 14 5.18 10.65 7.09
N ALA A 15 5.64 10.29 8.29
CA ALA A 15 6.78 9.39 8.47
C ALA A 15 6.46 7.93 8.13
N VAL A 16 5.23 7.46 8.46
CA VAL A 16 4.81 6.07 8.30
C VAL A 16 3.41 6.00 7.69
N LEU A 17 3.26 5.26 6.59
CA LEU A 17 1.97 4.91 5.98
C LEU A 17 1.70 3.42 6.21
N ILE A 18 0.55 3.08 6.81
CA ILE A 18 0.13 1.69 7.05
C ILE A 18 -1.01 1.35 6.08
N VAL A 19 -0.87 0.27 5.33
CA VAL A 19 -1.88 -0.21 4.37
C VAL A 19 -2.20 -1.69 4.57
N GLY A 20 -3.41 -2.08 4.22
CA GLY A 20 -3.81 -3.49 4.17
C GLY A 20 -3.14 -4.24 3.00
N PRO A 21 -3.14 -5.59 3.03
CA PRO A 21 -2.52 -6.38 1.99
C PRO A 21 -3.22 -6.16 0.64
N PRO A 22 -2.49 -6.28 -0.49
CA PRO A 22 -3.11 -6.23 -1.80
C PRO A 22 -4.13 -7.37 -1.95
N SER A 23 -5.33 -7.03 -2.46
CA SER A 23 -6.43 -8.00 -2.64
C SER A 23 -6.13 -9.11 -3.65
N ARG A 24 -5.09 -8.96 -4.48
CA ARG A 24 -4.64 -9.96 -5.46
C ARG A 24 -3.23 -10.41 -5.10
N ARG A 25 -2.99 -11.72 -5.10
CA ARG A 25 -1.69 -12.36 -4.82
C ARG A 25 -1.21 -13.15 -6.04
N GLY A 26 0.11 -13.43 -6.14
CA GLY A 26 0.69 -14.31 -7.16
C GLY A 26 0.86 -13.69 -8.57
N LEU A 27 0.77 -14.51 -9.62
CA LEU A 27 1.06 -14.11 -11.01
C LEU A 27 0.16 -12.95 -11.50
N PHE A 28 -1.08 -12.89 -11.04
CA PHE A 28 -2.01 -11.80 -11.36
C PHE A 28 -1.60 -10.45 -10.75
N ALA A 29 -0.95 -10.44 -9.58
CA ALA A 29 -0.42 -9.21 -8.98
C ALA A 29 0.77 -8.66 -9.77
N ARG A 30 1.59 -9.54 -10.36
CA ARG A 30 2.72 -9.14 -11.21
C ARG A 30 2.29 -8.57 -12.55
N LEU A 31 1.22 -9.09 -13.17
CA LEU A 31 0.71 -8.60 -14.45
C LEU A 31 -0.16 -7.33 -14.31
N PHE A 32 -0.88 -7.18 -13.20
CA PHE A 32 -1.76 -6.04 -12.95
C PHE A 32 -1.48 -5.43 -11.56
N PRO A 33 -0.37 -4.70 -11.41
CA PRO A 33 0.03 -4.12 -10.13
C PRO A 33 -1.03 -3.15 -9.60
N GLY A 34 -1.42 -3.37 -8.35
CA GLY A 34 -2.46 -2.62 -7.64
C GLY A 34 -1.97 -1.27 -7.10
N ILE A 35 -2.81 -0.62 -6.29
CA ILE A 35 -2.45 0.65 -5.66
C ILE A 35 -1.26 0.47 -4.70
N VAL A 36 -1.24 -0.62 -3.93
CA VAL A 36 -0.15 -0.95 -3.00
C VAL A 36 1.18 -1.14 -3.73
N ASP A 37 1.20 -1.88 -4.84
CA ASP A 37 2.42 -2.05 -5.67
C ASP A 37 2.95 -0.70 -6.18
N ARG A 38 2.04 0.19 -6.58
CA ARG A 38 2.41 1.54 -7.04
C ARG A 38 2.94 2.41 -5.90
N LEU A 39 2.41 2.27 -4.69
CA LEU A 39 2.91 2.97 -3.50
C LEU A 39 4.30 2.46 -3.11
N LEU A 40 4.52 1.14 -3.11
CA LEU A 40 5.82 0.52 -2.87
C LEU A 40 6.89 1.04 -3.83
N SER A 41 6.57 1.19 -5.11
CA SER A 41 7.51 1.74 -6.10
C SER A 41 7.85 3.23 -5.93
N ARG A 42 7.13 3.95 -5.04
CA ARG A 42 7.24 5.40 -4.82
C ARG A 42 7.43 5.77 -3.36
N ALA A 43 7.76 4.81 -2.51
CA ALA A 43 7.93 4.98 -1.06
C ALA A 43 9.19 5.78 -0.66
N ASP A 44 9.93 6.32 -1.63
CA ASP A 44 11.16 7.06 -1.37
C ASP A 44 10.87 8.34 -0.57
N GLY A 45 11.17 8.32 0.73
CA GLY A 45 10.93 9.42 1.68
C GLY A 45 9.87 9.16 2.76
N PHE A 46 9.29 7.96 2.87
CA PHE A 46 8.42 7.55 3.98
C PHE A 46 8.41 6.03 4.16
N ASP A 47 8.16 5.54 5.37
CA ASP A 47 8.06 4.10 5.61
C ASP A 47 6.67 3.60 5.22
N LEU A 48 6.60 2.53 4.42
CA LEU A 48 5.34 1.87 4.06
C LEU A 48 5.26 0.51 4.76
N LEU A 49 4.34 0.38 5.72
CA LEU A 49 4.02 -0.89 6.37
C LEU A 49 2.80 -1.54 5.72
N VAL A 50 2.93 -2.80 5.31
CA VAL A 50 1.78 -3.62 4.90
C VAL A 50 1.41 -4.51 6.07
N ALA A 51 0.27 -4.24 6.71
CA ALA A 51 -0.23 -5.01 7.84
C ALA A 51 -1.43 -5.85 7.39
N ASP A 52 -1.28 -7.18 7.48
CA ASP A 52 -2.42 -8.10 7.37
C ASP A 52 -3.13 -8.11 8.72
N ALA A 53 -4.10 -7.21 8.87
CA ALA A 53 -5.11 -7.35 9.92
C ALA A 53 -6.03 -8.46 9.43
N GLY A 54 -5.67 -9.71 9.76
CA GLY A 54 -6.49 -10.88 9.45
C GLY A 54 -7.94 -10.54 9.72
N GLY A 55 -8.78 -10.67 8.70
CA GLY A 55 -10.21 -10.51 8.89
C GLY A 55 -10.62 -11.47 9.99
N ASP A 56 -11.52 -11.01 10.86
CA ASP A 56 -12.34 -11.93 11.62
C ASP A 56 -13.04 -12.86 10.61
N GLU A 57 -12.40 -14.00 10.30
CA GLU A 57 -13.09 -15.20 9.86
C GLU A 57 -13.93 -15.62 11.06
N GLU A 58 -15.14 -15.07 11.15
CA GLU A 58 -16.20 -15.68 11.94
C GLU A 58 -16.33 -17.15 11.49
N PRO A 59 -16.31 -18.10 12.45
CA PRO A 59 -16.34 -19.53 12.17
C PRO A 59 -17.66 -20.01 11.54
#